data_AF-A0A1H3R270-F1
#
_entry.id   AF-A0A1H3R270-F1
#
_cell.length_a   1.000
_cell.length_b   1.000
_cell.length_c   1.000
_cell.angle_alpha   90.00
_cell.angle_beta   90.00
_cell.angle_gamma   90.00
#
_symmetry.space_group_name_H-M   'P 1'
#
loop_
_entity.id
_entity.type
_entity.pdbx_description
1 polymer ?
#
loop_
_entity_poly.entity_id
_entity_poly.type
_entity_poly.pdbx_seq_one_letter_code
_entity_poly.pdbx_strand_id
1 'polypeptide(L)'
;MFSAARKGTRRAPHTTGRRFGFRRPGRALVVALTTLALGAAGVGVAVAKSGSVTVTKAGTVIDGQTINGYVYVKADNVTIRNTTIRYGGYHSLRVYEGFNGTRIEDTKIFCESSKTNGIVFGNYTATRVTLTGCRNGFMFSDAAPATIVDSTWNGQKVNVEAGEALPSAPINPAPTATPTPTAVPTPTATPTVKPSPKPTKPADPPPAAGGGQGPGIPSSFPGPDNTGVPDGTTLKASGGLNLAKAGQVVSGLDIKGCVTVTAKNVTIRNSKISCGSNYSIKVSDASANLLVENVTIDGQGKNSATVCCGGYTLKKVEIFNTIDGPRLSDNSQVIDSWIHHLTRASGSHNDAMQTTAGKNIVVRHNTIEAYNPNTKDPFNACLMIGSTTGPSVTNLVFEQNFCNGGNYSIGVREDLNGSGIVFRDNLFGRDFRYGVIARPTQTGISWQNSTNLFADNRKPVK
;
A
#
# COMPACT_ATOMS: atom_id res chain seq x y z
N MET A 1 30.02 -62.34 -50.52
CA MET A 1 31.16 -61.40 -50.47
C MET A 1 30.72 -60.08 -51.11
N PHE A 2 30.93 -58.98 -50.38
CA PHE A 2 30.76 -57.55 -50.70
C PHE A 2 29.73 -57.08 -51.75
N SER A 3 28.77 -56.30 -51.25
CA SER A 3 27.74 -55.56 -51.98
C SER A 3 28.24 -54.18 -52.44
N ALA A 4 28.01 -53.83 -53.71
CA ALA A 4 28.05 -52.47 -54.23
C ALA A 4 26.85 -52.26 -55.16
N ALA A 5 25.94 -51.38 -54.78
CA ALA A 5 24.69 -51.11 -55.47
C ALA A 5 24.86 -50.07 -56.59
N ARG A 6 24.14 -50.28 -57.70
CA ARG A 6 24.12 -49.45 -58.91
C ARG A 6 22.66 -49.24 -59.36
N LYS A 7 22.41 -48.08 -60.00
CA LYS A 7 21.28 -47.68 -60.86
C LYS A 7 19.96 -47.33 -60.13
N GLY A 8 19.13 -46.36 -60.55
CA GLY A 8 19.13 -45.45 -61.70
C GLY A 8 17.69 -44.97 -62.01
N THR A 9 17.53 -43.66 -62.28
CA THR A 9 16.51 -42.98 -63.11
C THR A 9 14.99 -43.20 -62.91
N ARG A 10 14.22 -42.10 -62.84
CA ARG A 10 13.03 -41.81 -63.70
C ARG A 10 12.53 -40.35 -63.58
N ARG A 11 11.90 -39.88 -64.67
CA ARG A 11 11.48 -38.50 -65.04
C ARG A 11 10.14 -38.03 -64.43
N ALA A 12 9.95 -36.70 -64.51
CA ALA A 12 8.86 -35.73 -64.24
C ALA A 12 7.44 -36.06 -64.81
N PRO A 13 6.33 -35.23 -64.76
CA PRO A 13 6.24 -33.74 -64.63
C PRO A 13 4.97 -33.07 -63.99
N HIS A 14 4.87 -31.73 -64.16
CA HIS A 14 3.74 -30.74 -64.00
C HIS A 14 3.73 -29.88 -62.71
N THR A 15 3.52 -28.55 -62.66
CA THR A 15 2.94 -27.53 -63.59
C THR A 15 3.32 -26.07 -63.16
N THR A 16 3.48 -25.16 -64.14
CA THR A 16 3.18 -23.68 -64.25
C THR A 16 2.80 -22.86 -62.99
N GLY A 17 3.19 -21.60 -62.70
CA GLY A 17 3.77 -20.46 -63.43
C GLY A 17 2.81 -19.23 -63.45
N ARG A 18 3.13 -18.09 -62.76
CA ARG A 18 2.93 -16.67 -63.21
C ARG A 18 3.22 -15.57 -62.17
N ARG A 19 3.57 -14.40 -62.70
CA ARG A 19 4.17 -13.15 -62.15
C ARG A 19 3.17 -12.09 -61.62
N PHE A 20 3.71 -11.00 -61.06
CA PHE A 20 3.38 -9.53 -61.14
C PHE A 20 3.56 -8.90 -59.72
N GLY A 21 4.05 -7.68 -59.45
CA GLY A 21 4.46 -6.47 -60.18
C GLY A 21 4.48 -5.30 -59.16
N PHE A 22 5.49 -4.42 -59.21
CA PHE A 22 5.77 -3.29 -58.29
C PHE A 22 4.76 -2.12 -58.36
N ARG A 23 4.52 -1.40 -57.23
CA ARG A 23 4.14 0.04 -57.17
C ARG A 23 4.53 0.72 -55.84
N ARG A 24 5.13 1.93 -55.92
CA ARG A 24 5.18 3.02 -54.91
C ARG A 24 4.05 4.04 -55.24
N PRO A 25 3.54 4.91 -54.32
CA PRO A 25 4.14 6.21 -53.89
C PRO A 25 3.79 6.58 -52.41
N GLY A 26 4.09 7.70 -51.75
CA GLY A 26 4.65 9.02 -52.09
C GLY A 26 4.87 9.86 -50.80
N ARG A 27 5.66 10.95 -50.89
CA ARG A 27 5.91 11.95 -49.84
C ARG A 27 4.89 13.09 -49.91
N ALA A 28 4.47 13.63 -48.77
CA ALA A 28 3.82 14.93 -48.65
C ALA A 28 4.51 15.79 -47.57
N LEU A 29 4.65 17.06 -47.93
CA LEU A 29 5.31 18.18 -47.26
C LEU A 29 4.36 18.79 -46.20
N VAL A 30 4.85 19.13 -45.01
CA VAL A 30 4.14 20.04 -44.08
C VAL A 30 5.07 21.17 -43.68
N VAL A 31 4.53 22.38 -43.84
CA VAL A 31 5.15 23.70 -43.69
C VAL A 31 5.43 24.00 -42.21
N ALA A 32 6.63 24.50 -41.93
CA ALA A 32 7.00 25.09 -40.65
C ALA A 32 6.46 26.52 -40.58
N LEU A 33 5.60 26.81 -39.60
CA LEU A 33 5.40 28.17 -39.09
C LEU A 33 6.07 28.26 -37.73
N THR A 34 7.09 29.11 -37.66
CA THR A 34 7.75 29.55 -36.43
C THR A 34 6.80 30.43 -35.62
N THR A 35 6.34 29.91 -34.49
CA THR A 35 6.05 30.73 -33.30
C THR A 35 6.93 30.23 -32.18
N LEU A 36 7.76 31.14 -31.67
CA LEU A 36 8.66 31.00 -30.54
C LEU A 36 7.93 30.28 -29.37
N ALA A 37 8.29 29.03 -29.10
CA ALA A 37 7.99 28.36 -27.85
C ALA A 37 9.29 27.76 -27.35
N LEU A 38 9.77 28.27 -26.21
CA LEU A 38 10.91 27.74 -25.47
C LEU A 38 10.83 26.22 -25.39
N GLY A 39 11.92 25.54 -25.76
CA GLY A 39 12.01 24.09 -25.80
C GLY A 39 11.68 23.46 -24.45
N ALA A 40 10.55 22.75 -24.38
CA ALA A 40 10.29 21.77 -23.34
C ALA A 40 10.96 20.45 -23.74
N ALA A 41 12.25 20.32 -23.41
CA ALA A 41 12.90 19.02 -23.37
C ALA A 41 12.43 18.29 -22.11
N GLY A 42 11.78 17.14 -22.27
CA GLY A 42 11.45 16.22 -21.17
C GLY A 42 9.97 15.84 -21.07
N VAL A 43 9.45 15.18 -22.10
CA VAL A 43 8.17 14.46 -22.00
C VAL A 43 8.35 13.29 -21.02
N GLY A 44 7.59 13.35 -19.92
CA GLY A 44 7.56 12.31 -18.90
C GLY A 44 6.96 12.77 -17.57
N VAL A 45 6.04 13.73 -17.56
CA VAL A 45 5.26 14.03 -16.35
C VAL A 45 3.79 13.91 -16.73
N ALA A 46 3.15 12.83 -16.31
CA ALA A 46 1.71 12.82 -16.16
C ALA A 46 1.41 13.70 -14.94
N VAL A 47 1.30 15.02 -15.16
CA VAL A 47 0.75 15.91 -14.14
C VAL A 47 -0.74 15.66 -14.14
N ALA A 48 -1.21 14.81 -13.23
CA ALA A 48 -2.60 14.84 -12.83
C ALA A 48 -2.85 16.23 -12.22
N LYS A 49 -3.53 17.11 -12.96
CA LYS A 49 -4.09 18.33 -12.38
C LYS A 49 -4.88 17.89 -11.14
N SER A 50 -4.40 18.31 -9.96
CA SER A 50 -4.89 18.01 -8.61
C SER A 50 -4.59 16.61 -8.00
N GLY A 51 -3.41 16.03 -8.21
CA GLY A 51 -3.00 14.80 -7.53
C GLY A 51 -1.54 14.76 -7.06
N SER A 52 -1.21 13.78 -6.22
CA SER A 52 0.16 13.45 -5.83
C SER A 52 1.00 12.99 -7.03
N VAL A 53 2.31 13.23 -6.98
CA VAL A 53 3.26 12.92 -8.05
C VAL A 53 4.27 11.88 -7.57
N THR A 54 4.51 10.82 -8.34
CA THR A 54 5.64 9.92 -8.16
C THR A 54 6.54 9.97 -9.40
N VAL A 55 7.80 10.35 -9.21
CA VAL A 55 8.81 10.42 -10.25
C VAL A 55 9.63 9.13 -10.25
N THR A 56 9.56 8.36 -11.34
CA THR A 56 10.28 7.07 -11.48
C THR A 56 11.31 7.08 -12.62
N LYS A 57 11.42 8.18 -13.36
CA LYS A 57 12.36 8.34 -14.47
C LYS A 57 13.49 9.30 -14.09
N ALA A 58 14.73 8.87 -14.27
CA ALA A 58 15.89 9.69 -13.96
C ALA A 58 15.95 10.94 -14.87
N GLY A 59 16.42 12.07 -14.33
CA GLY A 59 16.52 13.33 -15.07
C GLY A 59 15.17 14.06 -15.27
N THR A 60 14.09 13.60 -14.63
CA THR A 60 12.77 14.27 -14.76
C THR A 60 12.82 15.68 -14.18
N VAL A 61 12.18 16.63 -14.87
CA VAL A 61 12.03 18.01 -14.44
C VAL A 61 10.56 18.32 -14.17
N ILE A 62 10.23 18.74 -12.96
CA ILE A 62 8.95 19.33 -12.58
C ILE A 62 9.17 20.84 -12.49
N ASP A 63 8.51 21.61 -13.35
CA ASP A 63 8.69 23.06 -13.44
C ASP A 63 7.34 23.78 -13.42
N GLY A 64 7.20 24.81 -12.59
CA GLY A 64 6.04 25.70 -12.59
C GLY A 64 4.73 25.06 -12.12
N GLN A 65 4.76 23.90 -11.45
CA GLN A 65 3.54 23.15 -11.14
C GLN A 65 2.92 23.58 -9.81
N THR A 66 1.60 23.35 -9.68
CA THR A 66 0.92 23.32 -8.38
C THR A 66 0.45 21.90 -8.11
N ILE A 67 0.96 21.30 -7.03
CA ILE A 67 0.73 19.90 -6.65
C ILE A 67 -0.05 19.90 -5.34
N ASN A 68 -1.28 19.40 -5.37
CA ASN A 68 -2.13 19.21 -4.19
C ASN A 68 -2.05 17.74 -3.76
N GLY A 69 -0.90 17.35 -3.24
CA GLY A 69 -0.53 15.97 -2.96
C GLY A 69 0.94 15.84 -2.60
N TYR A 70 1.39 14.62 -2.32
CA TYR A 70 2.81 14.35 -2.08
C TYR A 70 3.61 14.40 -3.38
N VAL A 71 4.92 14.60 -3.26
CA VAL A 71 5.88 14.38 -4.35
C VAL A 71 6.88 13.32 -3.92
N TYR A 72 6.85 12.15 -4.54
CA TYR A 72 7.77 11.05 -4.29
C TYR A 72 8.79 10.94 -5.41
N VAL A 73 10.06 11.09 -5.08
CA VAL A 73 11.19 10.99 -6.00
C VAL A 73 11.82 9.61 -5.82
N LYS A 74 11.65 8.77 -6.83
CA LYS A 74 12.16 7.39 -6.94
C LYS A 74 13.03 7.23 -8.20
N ALA A 75 13.85 8.23 -8.49
CA ALA A 75 14.77 8.25 -9.61
C ALA A 75 15.90 9.25 -9.39
N ASP A 76 17.05 9.04 -10.04
CA ASP A 76 18.21 9.93 -9.94
C ASP A 76 18.03 11.24 -10.71
N ASN A 77 18.75 12.28 -10.29
CA ASN A 77 18.91 13.55 -11.01
C ASN A 77 17.59 14.28 -11.32
N VAL A 78 16.61 14.17 -10.43
CA VAL A 78 15.30 14.83 -10.58
C VAL A 78 15.40 16.30 -10.19
N THR A 79 14.85 17.19 -11.01
CA THR A 79 14.77 18.62 -10.70
C THR A 79 13.32 19.02 -10.44
N ILE A 80 13.07 19.69 -9.32
CA ILE A 80 11.77 20.27 -8.97
C ILE A 80 12.01 21.76 -8.80
N ARG A 81 11.45 22.58 -9.68
CA ARG A 81 11.67 24.03 -9.64
C ARG A 81 10.42 24.85 -9.85
N ASN A 82 10.41 26.07 -9.33
CA ASN A 82 9.30 27.02 -9.47
C ASN A 82 7.93 26.42 -9.08
N THR A 83 7.92 25.44 -8.18
CA THR A 83 6.75 24.59 -7.95
C THR A 83 6.11 24.93 -6.60
N THR A 84 4.79 24.78 -6.49
CA THR A 84 4.05 24.87 -5.23
C THR A 84 3.50 23.49 -4.86
N ILE A 85 3.77 23.02 -3.65
CA ILE A 85 3.29 21.74 -3.12
C ILE A 85 2.40 22.03 -1.90
N ARG A 86 1.22 21.42 -1.85
CA ARG A 86 0.25 21.50 -0.75
C ARG A 86 -0.14 20.09 -0.33
N TYR A 87 0.12 19.73 0.92
CA TYR A 87 -0.16 18.38 1.39
C TYR A 87 -0.37 18.33 2.91
N GLY A 88 -1.37 17.57 3.36
CA GLY A 88 -1.68 17.35 4.77
C GLY A 88 -1.34 15.95 5.30
N GLY A 89 -0.70 15.10 4.47
CA GLY A 89 -0.27 13.77 4.88
C GLY A 89 1.07 13.78 5.61
N TYR A 90 1.85 12.70 5.57
CA TYR A 90 3.02 12.58 6.45
C TYR A 90 4.32 13.21 5.90
N HIS A 91 4.56 13.17 4.59
CA HIS A 91 5.74 13.75 3.94
C HIS A 91 5.32 14.46 2.64
N SER A 92 5.56 15.76 2.54
CA SER A 92 5.19 16.57 1.37
C SER A 92 6.06 16.27 0.16
N LEU A 93 7.38 16.17 0.35
CA LEU A 93 8.33 15.76 -0.68
C LEU A 93 9.27 14.70 -0.12
N ARG A 94 9.29 13.52 -0.74
CA ARG A 94 10.16 12.41 -0.34
C ARG A 94 11.11 11.97 -1.44
N VAL A 95 12.40 12.13 -1.25
CA VAL A 95 13.46 11.39 -1.93
C VAL A 95 13.61 10.03 -1.26
N TYR A 96 13.44 8.96 -2.05
CA TYR A 96 13.59 7.59 -1.58
C TYR A 96 15.07 7.19 -1.60
N GLU A 97 15.43 6.25 -0.73
CA GLU A 97 16.78 5.69 -0.68
C GLU A 97 17.16 5.02 -2.00
N GLY A 98 18.46 5.05 -2.30
CA GLY A 98 19.02 4.52 -3.55
C GLY A 98 18.99 5.52 -4.70
N PHE A 99 18.38 6.69 -4.51
CA PHE A 99 18.33 7.76 -5.50
C PHE A 99 19.08 9.01 -5.04
N ASN A 100 19.79 9.64 -5.97
CA ASN A 100 20.71 10.75 -5.72
C ASN A 100 20.50 11.91 -6.69
N GLY A 101 21.02 13.08 -6.32
CA GLY A 101 21.08 14.24 -7.22
C GLY A 101 19.75 14.97 -7.39
N THR A 102 18.81 14.83 -6.43
CA THR A 102 17.56 15.59 -6.49
C THR A 102 17.84 17.08 -6.25
N ARG A 103 17.37 17.97 -7.13
CA ARG A 103 17.50 19.42 -6.99
C ARG A 103 16.13 20.05 -6.80
N ILE A 104 15.99 20.88 -5.78
CA ILE A 104 14.74 21.55 -5.43
C ILE A 104 15.02 23.05 -5.39
N GLU A 105 14.46 23.79 -6.34
CA GLU A 105 14.82 25.19 -6.57
C GLU A 105 13.55 26.05 -6.55
N ASP A 106 13.56 27.23 -5.92
CA ASP A 106 12.48 28.21 -6.03
C ASP A 106 11.08 27.63 -5.73
N THR A 107 11.00 26.69 -4.79
CA THR A 107 9.81 25.86 -4.55
C THR A 107 9.18 26.18 -3.20
N LYS A 108 7.85 26.26 -3.17
CA LYS A 108 7.04 26.54 -1.97
C LYS A 108 6.31 25.27 -1.54
N ILE A 109 6.45 24.88 -0.28
CA ILE A 109 5.81 23.71 0.30
C ILE A 109 4.95 24.13 1.49
N PHE A 110 3.65 23.87 1.38
CA PHE A 110 2.66 24.10 2.42
C PHE A 110 2.25 22.76 3.03
N CYS A 111 2.64 22.56 4.27
CA CYS A 111 2.22 21.44 5.10
C CYS A 111 0.89 21.82 5.76
N GLU A 112 -0.20 21.20 5.33
CA GLU A 112 -1.58 21.54 5.74
C GLU A 112 -2.02 20.82 7.02
N SER A 113 -1.11 20.06 7.63
CA SER A 113 -1.30 19.37 8.90
C SER A 113 -0.05 19.50 9.75
N SER A 114 -0.25 19.70 11.06
CA SER A 114 0.82 19.81 12.06
C SER A 114 1.68 18.55 12.22
N LYS A 115 1.32 17.45 11.55
CA LYS A 115 2.09 16.19 11.52
C LYS A 115 2.92 16.02 10.25
N THR A 116 2.73 16.89 9.25
CA THR A 116 3.38 16.79 7.94
C THR A 116 4.82 17.22 8.02
N ASN A 117 5.74 16.43 7.49
CA ASN A 117 7.12 16.82 7.29
C ASN A 117 7.29 17.39 5.87
N GLY A 118 8.22 18.31 5.70
CA GLY A 118 8.54 18.98 4.45
C GLY A 118 9.27 18.10 3.45
N ILE A 119 10.57 18.32 3.32
CA ILE A 119 11.46 17.56 2.44
C ILE A 119 12.18 16.49 3.25
N VAL A 120 12.06 15.24 2.81
CA VAL A 120 12.65 14.05 3.45
C VAL A 120 13.16 13.08 2.37
N PHE A 121 13.98 12.07 2.62
CA PHE A 121 15.11 12.11 3.54
C PHE A 121 16.38 12.19 2.69
N GLY A 122 17.14 13.27 2.84
CA GLY A 122 18.49 13.36 2.30
C GLY A 122 18.65 13.22 0.78
N ASN A 123 19.89 13.28 0.32
CA ASN A 123 20.32 13.19 -1.08
C ASN A 123 19.67 14.22 -2.01
N TYR A 124 19.45 15.42 -1.48
CA TYR A 124 18.94 16.56 -2.25
C TYR A 124 19.73 17.85 -2.02
N THR A 125 19.65 18.72 -3.00
CA THR A 125 19.99 20.14 -2.86
C THR A 125 18.70 20.95 -2.87
N ALA A 126 18.50 21.80 -1.87
CA ALA A 126 17.39 22.74 -1.77
C ALA A 126 17.91 24.17 -1.85
N THR A 127 17.46 24.95 -2.83
CA THR A 127 17.90 26.33 -3.04
C THR A 127 16.67 27.23 -3.15
N ARG A 128 16.59 28.27 -2.31
CA ARG A 128 15.44 29.20 -2.26
C ARG A 128 14.10 28.47 -2.05
N VAL A 129 14.10 27.46 -1.19
CA VAL A 129 12.90 26.69 -0.85
C VAL A 129 12.21 27.29 0.37
N THR A 130 10.89 27.41 0.33
CA THR A 130 10.09 27.90 1.45
C THR A 130 9.16 26.81 1.96
N LEU A 131 9.30 26.43 3.24
CA LEU A 131 8.43 25.47 3.93
C LEU A 131 7.57 26.18 4.95
N THR A 132 6.26 25.97 4.89
CA THR A 132 5.28 26.59 5.81
C THR A 132 4.37 25.54 6.42
N GLY A 133 4.22 25.57 7.75
CA GLY A 133 3.35 24.65 8.51
C GLY A 133 3.94 23.26 8.74
N CYS A 134 5.18 23.02 8.33
CA CYS A 134 5.80 21.69 8.41
C CYS A 134 6.32 21.42 9.82
N ARG A 135 6.02 20.22 10.35
CA ARG A 135 6.51 19.74 11.66
C ARG A 135 8.03 19.61 11.69
N ASN A 136 8.59 19.09 10.59
CA ASN A 136 10.03 19.07 10.31
C ASN A 136 10.19 19.66 8.91
N GLY A 137 11.06 20.66 8.73
CA GLY A 137 11.22 21.35 7.45
C GLY A 137 12.07 20.55 6.46
N PHE A 138 13.35 20.43 6.77
CA PHE A 138 14.35 19.72 5.97
C PHE A 138 14.90 18.55 6.79
N MET A 139 14.74 17.32 6.30
CA MET A 139 15.25 16.12 6.99
C MET A 139 16.29 15.41 6.13
N PHE A 140 17.42 15.08 6.74
CA PHE A 140 18.55 14.39 6.14
C PHE A 140 19.44 13.77 7.24
N SER A 141 20.46 13.02 6.87
CA SER A 141 21.44 12.42 7.80
C SER A 141 22.82 12.36 7.16
N ASP A 142 23.86 11.96 7.90
CA ASP A 142 25.21 11.81 7.33
C ASP A 142 25.27 10.78 6.19
N ALA A 143 24.46 9.72 6.28
CA ALA A 143 24.36 8.69 5.25
C ALA A 143 23.52 9.12 4.02
N ALA A 144 22.76 10.20 4.16
CA ALA A 144 21.97 10.79 3.09
C ALA A 144 21.94 12.32 3.29
N PRO A 145 23.03 13.04 2.93
CA PRO A 145 23.19 14.44 3.29
C PRO A 145 22.29 15.34 2.43
N ALA A 146 22.07 16.57 2.88
CA ALA A 146 21.42 17.60 2.07
C ALA A 146 22.25 18.88 2.06
N THR A 147 22.16 19.63 0.97
CA THR A 147 22.67 21.00 0.87
C THR A 147 21.49 21.95 0.80
N ILE A 148 21.45 22.96 1.66
CA ILE A 148 20.31 23.88 1.78
C ILE A 148 20.85 25.30 1.68
N VAL A 149 20.36 26.07 0.71
CA VAL A 149 20.85 27.42 0.43
C VAL A 149 19.67 28.37 0.30
N ASP A 150 19.76 29.54 0.93
CA ASP A 150 18.77 30.63 0.89
C ASP A 150 17.33 30.19 1.15
N SER A 151 17.15 29.18 1.99
CA SER A 151 15.84 28.54 2.20
C SER A 151 15.24 28.93 3.54
N THR A 152 13.93 28.71 3.69
CA THR A 152 13.21 29.02 4.94
C THR A 152 12.31 27.90 5.38
N TRP A 153 12.18 27.75 6.69
CA TRP A 153 11.22 26.85 7.33
C TRP A 153 10.48 27.60 8.44
N ASN A 154 9.15 27.71 8.31
CA ASN A 154 8.26 28.42 9.21
C ASN A 154 8.74 29.86 9.50
N GLY A 155 9.22 30.54 8.46
CA GLY A 155 9.72 31.91 8.51
C GLY A 155 11.17 32.06 9.00
N GLN A 156 11.79 30.99 9.50
CA GLN A 156 13.21 31.00 9.90
C GLN A 156 14.10 30.65 8.70
N LYS A 157 15.23 31.35 8.55
CA LYS A 157 16.23 31.02 7.52
C LYS A 157 16.96 29.72 7.88
N VAL A 158 17.18 28.88 6.87
CA VAL A 158 17.92 27.62 6.96
C VAL A 158 18.96 27.59 5.84
N ASN A 159 20.23 27.49 6.23
CA ASN A 159 21.36 27.29 5.34
C ASN A 159 22.20 26.13 5.90
N VAL A 160 22.63 25.23 5.01
CA VAL A 160 23.44 24.04 5.30
C VAL A 160 24.36 23.82 4.10
N GLU A 161 25.67 23.90 4.29
CA GLU A 161 26.64 23.52 3.27
C GLU A 161 26.78 21.99 3.18
N ALA A 162 27.28 21.49 2.04
CA ALA A 162 27.49 20.06 1.85
C ALA A 162 28.50 19.51 2.89
N GLY A 163 28.01 18.75 3.87
CA GLY A 163 28.84 18.12 4.90
C GLY A 163 28.80 18.77 6.29
N GLU A 164 27.95 19.78 6.52
CA GLU A 164 27.71 20.31 7.88
C GLU A 164 26.37 19.84 8.46
N ALA A 165 26.34 19.62 9.78
CA ALA A 165 25.11 19.26 10.51
C ALA A 165 24.20 20.49 10.73
N LEU A 166 22.87 20.30 10.66
CA LEU A 166 21.89 21.36 10.92
C LEU A 166 22.06 21.96 12.33
N PRO A 167 21.98 23.30 12.49
CA PRO A 167 21.76 23.89 13.80
C PRO A 167 20.41 23.45 14.37
N SER A 168 20.42 23.16 15.68
CA SER A 168 19.25 22.66 16.41
C SER A 168 18.11 23.70 16.42
N ALA A 169 16.87 23.24 16.25
CA ALA A 169 15.69 24.10 16.18
C ALA A 169 15.44 24.84 17.52
N PRO A 170 15.10 26.15 17.51
CA PRO A 170 14.69 26.84 18.71
C PRO A 170 13.30 26.36 19.17
N ILE A 171 13.20 26.08 20.46
CA ILE A 171 11.96 25.74 21.16
C ILE A 171 11.10 27.00 21.20
N ASN A 172 9.90 26.98 20.63
CA ASN A 172 8.94 28.08 20.76
C ASN A 172 7.65 27.58 21.46
N PRO A 173 7.04 28.39 22.37
CA PRO A 173 6.10 27.92 23.36
C PRO A 173 4.66 27.77 22.84
N ALA A 174 3.87 27.08 23.65
CA ALA A 174 2.49 26.69 23.38
C ALA A 174 1.56 27.88 23.04
N PRO A 175 0.61 27.71 22.10
CA PRO A 175 -0.37 28.73 21.81
C PRO A 175 -1.45 28.84 22.90
N THR A 176 -1.64 30.06 23.38
CA THR A 176 -2.69 30.49 24.31
C THR A 176 -4.07 30.41 23.66
N ALA A 177 -5.07 29.94 24.41
CA ALA A 177 -6.47 29.88 23.98
C ALA A 177 -7.08 31.29 23.83
N THR A 178 -8.01 31.46 22.89
CA THR A 178 -8.84 32.67 22.72
C THR A 178 -10.28 32.23 22.39
N PRO A 179 -11.33 32.92 22.91
CA PRO A 179 -12.61 32.30 23.25
C PRO A 179 -13.65 32.24 22.13
N THR A 180 -14.62 31.36 22.37
CA THR A 180 -15.86 31.08 21.64
C THR A 180 -16.82 32.28 21.56
N PRO A 181 -17.51 32.49 20.42
CA PRO A 181 -18.77 33.22 20.38
C PRO A 181 -20.01 32.33 20.19
N THR A 182 -21.08 32.81 20.80
CA THR A 182 -22.41 32.26 21.10
C THR A 182 -23.32 32.02 19.88
N ALA A 183 -24.32 31.13 20.07
CA ALA A 183 -25.40 30.75 19.13
C ALA A 183 -26.35 31.90 18.72
N VAL A 184 -27.18 31.75 17.67
CA VAL A 184 -28.66 31.47 17.64
C VAL A 184 -29.22 32.03 16.28
N PRO A 185 -30.41 31.72 15.68
CA PRO A 185 -31.31 30.53 15.64
C PRO A 185 -31.64 29.98 14.22
N THR A 186 -32.44 28.91 14.20
CA THR A 186 -33.14 28.15 13.13
C THR A 186 -34.19 28.92 12.31
N PRO A 187 -34.57 28.45 11.10
CA PRO A 187 -35.96 27.99 10.91
C PRO A 187 -36.20 26.70 10.08
N THR A 188 -37.46 26.26 10.24
CA THR A 188 -38.22 25.01 10.04
C THR A 188 -38.54 24.49 8.61
N ALA A 189 -38.67 23.15 8.52
CA ALA A 189 -39.50 22.22 7.69
C ALA A 189 -39.43 22.07 6.13
N THR A 190 -39.03 20.84 5.75
CA THR A 190 -39.56 19.81 4.81
C THR A 190 -40.60 20.15 3.73
N PRO A 191 -40.47 19.51 2.53
CA PRO A 191 -41.49 18.52 2.12
C PRO A 191 -40.92 17.17 1.62
N THR A 192 -41.83 16.19 1.65
CA THR A 192 -41.71 14.74 1.38
C THR A 192 -41.69 14.39 -0.11
N VAL A 193 -40.91 13.37 -0.51
CA VAL A 193 -41.10 12.64 -1.79
C VAL A 193 -40.94 11.12 -1.61
N LYS A 194 -41.86 10.42 -2.27
CA LYS A 194 -42.23 8.98 -2.36
C LYS A 194 -41.17 8.08 -3.07
N PRO A 195 -41.16 6.73 -2.88
CA PRO A 195 -40.01 5.89 -3.25
C PRO A 195 -40.03 5.22 -4.66
N SER A 196 -38.80 5.03 -5.17
CA SER A 196 -38.21 3.95 -6.02
C SER A 196 -38.71 3.73 -7.48
N PRO A 197 -37.77 3.43 -8.41
CA PRO A 197 -37.60 2.02 -8.82
C PRO A 197 -36.17 1.44 -8.73
N LYS A 198 -36.16 0.11 -8.64
CA LYS A 198 -35.07 -0.89 -8.50
C LYS A 198 -33.94 -0.78 -9.56
N PRO A 199 -32.65 -0.80 -9.18
CA PRO A 199 -31.54 -0.89 -10.13
C PRO A 199 -31.42 -2.28 -10.76
N THR A 200 -31.31 -2.33 -12.08
CA THR A 200 -30.88 -3.48 -12.88
C THR A 200 -29.36 -3.68 -12.75
N LYS A 201 -28.94 -4.94 -12.60
CA LYS A 201 -27.55 -5.41 -12.48
C LYS A 201 -26.73 -5.04 -13.73
N PRO A 202 -25.64 -4.25 -13.63
CA PRO A 202 -24.64 -4.15 -14.69
C PRO A 202 -23.81 -5.44 -14.76
N ALA A 203 -23.49 -5.88 -15.98
CA ALA A 203 -22.62 -7.02 -16.25
C ALA A 203 -21.17 -6.76 -15.78
N ASP A 204 -20.47 -7.83 -15.41
CA ASP A 204 -19.08 -7.80 -14.96
C ASP A 204 -18.15 -7.23 -16.06
N PRO A 205 -17.31 -6.22 -15.77
CA PRO A 205 -16.27 -5.79 -16.72
C PRO A 205 -15.13 -6.82 -16.78
N PRO A 206 -14.47 -6.97 -17.94
CA PRO A 206 -13.36 -7.90 -18.11
C PRO A 206 -12.12 -7.49 -17.29
N PRO A 207 -11.19 -8.42 -16.98
CA PRO A 207 -10.03 -8.13 -16.14
C PRO A 207 -9.17 -7.02 -16.73
N ALA A 208 -8.99 -5.92 -15.98
CA ALA A 208 -8.06 -4.87 -16.34
C ALA A 208 -6.61 -5.39 -16.29
N ALA A 209 -5.87 -5.16 -17.36
CA ALA A 209 -4.44 -5.44 -17.48
C ALA A 209 -3.64 -4.67 -16.41
N GLY A 210 -2.66 -5.34 -15.82
CA GLY A 210 -2.00 -4.95 -14.57
C GLY A 210 -1.32 -3.59 -14.56
N GLY A 211 -1.71 -2.77 -13.57
CA GLY A 211 -0.86 -1.75 -12.97
C GLY A 211 0.21 -2.43 -12.12
N GLY A 212 1.47 -2.03 -12.30
CA GLY A 212 2.59 -2.62 -11.58
C GLY A 212 2.51 -2.32 -10.09
N GLN A 213 2.41 -3.38 -9.29
CA GLN A 213 2.52 -3.30 -7.84
C GLN A 213 3.95 -2.87 -7.44
N GLY A 214 4.11 -2.28 -6.25
CA GLY A 214 5.40 -1.73 -5.78
C GLY A 214 6.57 -2.73 -5.87
N PRO A 215 7.82 -2.25 -5.80
CA PRO A 215 8.99 -3.12 -5.96
C PRO A 215 8.95 -4.27 -4.95
N GLY A 216 8.82 -5.50 -5.46
CA GLY A 216 8.85 -6.74 -4.66
C GLY A 216 7.55 -7.53 -4.59
N ILE A 217 6.38 -6.92 -4.83
CA ILE A 217 5.09 -7.64 -4.82
C ILE A 217 4.79 -8.18 -6.24
N PRO A 218 4.58 -9.50 -6.42
CA PRO A 218 4.22 -10.04 -7.73
C PRO A 218 2.83 -9.54 -8.15
N SER A 219 2.70 -9.05 -9.39
CA SER A 219 1.50 -8.36 -9.90
C SER A 219 0.20 -9.17 -9.87
N SER A 220 0.26 -10.48 -9.63
CA SER A 220 -0.90 -11.36 -9.49
C SER A 220 -1.57 -11.30 -8.12
N PHE A 221 -0.90 -10.73 -7.10
CA PHE A 221 -1.40 -10.72 -5.73
C PHE A 221 -2.22 -9.46 -5.43
N PRO A 222 -2.91 -9.38 -4.28
CA PRO A 222 -3.59 -8.15 -3.88
C PRO A 222 -2.63 -6.98 -3.62
N GLY A 223 -3.10 -5.75 -3.79
CA GLY A 223 -2.29 -4.54 -3.62
C GLY A 223 -3.15 -3.28 -3.72
N PRO A 224 -2.55 -2.10 -3.91
CA PRO A 224 -3.26 -0.81 -3.82
C PRO A 224 -4.41 -0.69 -4.82
N ASP A 225 -4.28 -1.28 -6.01
CA ASP A 225 -5.27 -1.09 -7.09
C ASP A 225 -6.48 -2.03 -7.00
N ASN A 226 -6.47 -3.01 -6.08
CA ASN A 226 -7.52 -4.04 -6.00
C ASN A 226 -7.94 -4.42 -4.58
N THR A 227 -7.49 -3.68 -3.58
CA THR A 227 -7.86 -3.85 -2.16
C THR A 227 -8.33 -2.53 -1.57
N GLY A 228 -8.99 -2.60 -0.42
CA GLY A 228 -9.47 -1.43 0.27
C GLY A 228 -10.77 -0.90 -0.31
N VAL A 229 -11.08 0.35 0.01
CA VAL A 229 -12.23 1.04 -0.59
C VAL A 229 -12.00 1.19 -2.10
N PRO A 230 -12.97 0.83 -2.97
CA PRO A 230 -12.77 0.95 -4.41
C PRO A 230 -12.57 2.41 -4.82
N ASP A 231 -11.66 2.65 -5.76
CA ASP A 231 -11.43 3.98 -6.31
C ASP A 231 -12.71 4.63 -6.86
N GLY A 232 -12.85 5.93 -6.63
CA GLY A 232 -14.04 6.69 -7.02
C GLY A 232 -15.27 6.46 -6.13
N THR A 233 -15.18 5.65 -5.08
CA THR A 233 -16.28 5.50 -4.12
C THR A 233 -16.49 6.80 -3.34
N THR A 234 -17.66 7.42 -3.52
CA THR A 234 -18.10 8.54 -2.67
C THR A 234 -18.46 8.03 -1.28
N LEU A 235 -17.69 8.45 -0.27
CA LEU A 235 -17.93 8.07 1.13
C LEU A 235 -18.71 9.14 1.87
N LYS A 236 -19.71 8.71 2.64
CA LYS A 236 -20.43 9.55 3.60
C LYS A 236 -19.71 9.53 4.94
N ALA A 237 -19.46 10.70 5.52
CA ALA A 237 -18.87 10.81 6.85
C ALA A 237 -19.72 10.08 7.92
N SER A 238 -19.03 9.39 8.83
CA SER A 238 -19.62 8.72 9.98
C SER A 238 -18.67 8.75 11.18
N GLY A 239 -19.22 8.63 12.39
CA GLY A 239 -18.43 8.36 13.59
C GLY A 239 -18.17 6.87 13.78
N GLY A 240 -17.65 6.48 14.94
CA GLY A 240 -17.60 5.07 15.34
C GLY A 240 -18.98 4.41 15.33
N LEU A 241 -19.02 3.10 15.12
CA LEU A 241 -20.28 2.36 14.94
C LEU A 241 -20.43 1.25 15.98
N ASN A 242 -21.67 1.05 16.43
CA ASN A 242 -22.09 -0.15 17.16
C ASN A 242 -23.11 -0.92 16.30
N LEU A 243 -22.68 -2.06 15.76
CA LEU A 243 -23.46 -2.89 14.84
C LEU A 243 -24.13 -4.01 15.64
N ALA A 244 -25.31 -3.65 16.18
CA ALA A 244 -26.09 -4.49 17.10
C ALA A 244 -27.37 -5.10 16.48
N LYS A 245 -27.59 -4.91 15.18
CA LYS A 245 -28.73 -5.50 14.46
C LYS A 245 -28.26 -6.63 13.54
N ALA A 246 -28.89 -7.80 13.68
CA ALA A 246 -28.57 -8.96 12.85
C ALA A 246 -28.88 -8.67 11.37
N GLY A 247 -28.00 -9.13 10.47
CA GLY A 247 -28.17 -8.92 9.02
C GLY A 247 -27.93 -7.47 8.57
N GLN A 248 -27.49 -6.57 9.45
CA GLN A 248 -27.27 -5.17 9.08
C GLN A 248 -26.13 -5.04 8.07
N VAL A 249 -26.37 -4.24 7.03
CA VAL A 249 -25.35 -3.88 6.04
C VAL A 249 -25.00 -2.41 6.19
N VAL A 250 -23.70 -2.13 6.31
CA VAL A 250 -23.11 -0.79 6.30
C VAL A 250 -22.24 -0.67 5.06
N SER A 251 -22.42 0.41 4.30
CA SER A 251 -21.68 0.63 3.06
C SER A 251 -21.46 2.11 2.76
N GLY A 252 -20.36 2.42 2.07
CA GLY A 252 -20.11 3.77 1.56
C GLY A 252 -19.81 4.78 2.66
N LEU A 253 -19.18 4.38 3.78
CA LEU A 253 -18.90 5.26 4.91
C LEU A 253 -17.41 5.58 5.05
N ASP A 254 -17.09 6.82 5.39
CA ASP A 254 -15.82 7.20 6.01
C ASP A 254 -16.01 7.24 7.53
N ILE A 255 -15.70 6.13 8.19
CA ILE A 255 -15.91 5.88 9.61
C ILE A 255 -14.70 6.43 10.38
N LYS A 256 -14.87 7.62 10.96
CA LYS A 256 -13.90 8.21 11.89
C LYS A 256 -14.21 7.73 13.31
N GLY A 257 -13.72 6.54 13.62
CA GLY A 257 -13.95 5.87 14.89
C GLY A 257 -13.88 4.37 14.74
N CYS A 258 -13.95 3.66 15.86
CA CYS A 258 -13.85 2.21 15.89
C CYS A 258 -15.23 1.57 15.72
N VAL A 259 -15.26 0.33 15.25
CA VAL A 259 -16.48 -0.43 15.04
C VAL A 259 -16.58 -1.55 16.08
N THR A 260 -17.70 -1.63 16.79
CA THR A 260 -18.05 -2.77 17.64
C THR A 260 -19.18 -3.55 16.98
N VAL A 261 -19.04 -4.86 16.88
CA VAL A 261 -20.02 -5.78 16.27
C VAL A 261 -20.51 -6.74 17.34
N THR A 262 -21.78 -6.59 17.72
CA THR A 262 -22.45 -7.47 18.71
C THR A 262 -23.52 -8.36 18.08
N ALA A 263 -23.92 -8.08 16.83
CA ALA A 263 -24.91 -8.86 16.11
C ALA A 263 -24.31 -9.81 15.07
N LYS A 264 -25.12 -10.82 14.69
CA LYS A 264 -24.75 -11.81 13.68
C LYS A 264 -25.04 -11.36 12.25
N ASN A 265 -24.31 -11.92 11.29
CA ASN A 265 -24.49 -11.74 9.85
C ASN A 265 -24.42 -10.26 9.41
N VAL A 266 -23.60 -9.47 10.09
CA VAL A 266 -23.35 -8.07 9.72
C VAL A 266 -22.44 -8.02 8.50
N THR A 267 -22.67 -7.08 7.59
CA THR A 267 -21.71 -6.74 6.53
C THR A 267 -21.26 -5.30 6.62
N ILE A 268 -19.96 -5.06 6.55
CA ILE A 268 -19.35 -3.75 6.31
C ILE A 268 -18.70 -3.82 4.93
N ARG A 269 -19.02 -2.91 4.01
CA ARG A 269 -18.43 -2.92 2.67
C ARG A 269 -18.14 -1.55 2.10
N ASN A 270 -17.24 -1.44 1.11
CA ASN A 270 -16.97 -0.21 0.36
C ASN A 270 -16.83 1.02 1.28
N SER A 271 -16.05 0.89 2.35
CA SER A 271 -15.97 1.88 3.43
C SER A 271 -14.52 2.07 3.85
N LYS A 272 -14.25 3.16 4.57
CA LYS A 272 -12.97 3.41 5.22
C LYS A 272 -13.17 3.46 6.72
N ILE A 273 -12.28 2.84 7.48
CA ILE A 273 -12.25 2.90 8.95
C ILE A 273 -10.93 3.54 9.37
N SER A 274 -11.01 4.58 10.18
CA SER A 274 -9.85 5.19 10.84
C SER A 274 -10.07 5.14 12.36
N CYS A 275 -9.32 4.29 13.06
CA CYS A 275 -9.51 4.05 14.49
C CYS A 275 -8.17 3.99 15.24
N GLY A 276 -7.95 4.94 16.15
CA GLY A 276 -6.78 5.00 17.02
C GLY A 276 -6.96 4.39 18.41
N SER A 277 -7.84 3.40 18.59
CA SER A 277 -8.05 2.68 19.87
C SER A 277 -7.42 1.28 19.84
N ASN A 278 -7.79 0.35 20.74
CA ASN A 278 -7.19 -0.99 20.79
C ASN A 278 -7.52 -1.85 19.55
N TYR A 279 -8.75 -1.77 19.04
CA TYR A 279 -9.22 -2.54 17.88
C TYR A 279 -9.96 -1.64 16.89
N SER A 280 -9.64 -1.72 15.59
CA SER A 280 -10.42 -1.04 14.55
C SER A 280 -11.82 -1.65 14.44
N ILE A 281 -11.89 -2.98 14.50
CA ILE A 281 -13.14 -3.75 14.57
C ILE A 281 -13.06 -4.73 15.74
N LYS A 282 -13.99 -4.62 16.70
CA LYS A 282 -14.16 -5.57 17.79
C LYS A 282 -15.42 -6.40 17.56
N VAL A 283 -15.25 -7.70 17.32
CA VAL A 283 -16.31 -8.70 17.23
C VAL A 283 -16.49 -9.34 18.61
N SER A 284 -17.70 -9.23 19.17
CA SER A 284 -17.98 -9.70 20.54
C SER A 284 -18.35 -11.19 20.61
N ASP A 285 -18.68 -11.82 19.49
CA ASP A 285 -19.09 -13.24 19.41
C ASP A 285 -18.33 -13.91 18.25
N ALA A 286 -17.58 -14.98 18.53
CA ALA A 286 -16.83 -15.72 17.51
C ALA A 286 -17.73 -16.48 16.50
N SER A 287 -19.04 -16.49 16.72
CA SER A 287 -20.08 -16.96 15.78
C SER A 287 -20.80 -15.83 15.05
N ALA A 288 -20.29 -14.60 15.10
CA ALA A 288 -20.93 -13.43 14.50
C ALA A 288 -21.12 -13.53 12.99
N ASN A 289 -20.27 -14.26 12.27
CA ASN A 289 -20.30 -14.34 10.81
C ASN A 289 -20.29 -12.92 10.17
N LEU A 290 -19.35 -12.09 10.61
CA LEU A 290 -19.13 -10.75 10.07
C LEU A 290 -18.45 -10.84 8.69
N LEU A 291 -18.97 -10.11 7.71
CA LEU A 291 -18.28 -9.87 6.44
C LEU A 291 -17.74 -8.43 6.39
N VAL A 292 -16.45 -8.27 6.11
CA VAL A 292 -15.81 -6.99 5.81
C VAL A 292 -15.23 -7.08 4.40
N GLU A 293 -15.78 -6.32 3.44
CA GLU A 293 -15.44 -6.45 2.02
C GLU A 293 -15.12 -5.11 1.34
N ASN A 294 -13.99 -5.00 0.64
CA ASN A 294 -13.53 -3.75 0.02
C ASN A 294 -13.50 -2.58 1.03
N VAL A 295 -12.78 -2.79 2.13
CA VAL A 295 -12.67 -1.81 3.22
C VAL A 295 -11.21 -1.46 3.45
N THR A 296 -10.89 -0.18 3.47
CA THR A 296 -9.58 0.32 3.92
C THR A 296 -9.63 0.56 5.44
N ILE A 297 -8.69 -0.02 6.17
CA ILE A 297 -8.58 0.09 7.63
C ILE A 297 -7.22 0.71 7.99
N ASP A 298 -7.28 1.93 8.54
CA ASP A 298 -6.13 2.67 9.06
C ASP A 298 -6.16 2.63 10.60
N GLY A 299 -5.19 1.93 11.17
CA GLY A 299 -5.09 1.77 12.62
C GLY A 299 -4.45 2.94 13.36
N GLN A 300 -4.06 4.00 12.64
CA GLN A 300 -3.47 5.23 13.17
C GLN A 300 -2.24 5.04 14.07
N GLY A 301 -1.59 3.88 13.96
CA GLY A 301 -0.43 3.45 14.75
C GLY A 301 -0.74 3.09 16.20
N LYS A 302 -2.02 2.81 16.54
CA LYS A 302 -2.46 2.63 17.93
C LYS A 302 -3.14 1.30 18.21
N ASN A 303 -3.70 0.62 17.21
CA ASN A 303 -4.39 -0.65 17.45
C ASN A 303 -3.44 -1.72 17.97
N SER A 304 -3.77 -2.30 19.12
CA SER A 304 -3.14 -3.54 19.60
C SER A 304 -3.39 -4.69 18.62
N ALA A 305 -4.54 -4.71 17.94
CA ALA A 305 -4.79 -5.54 16.76
C ALA A 305 -5.86 -4.88 15.88
N THR A 306 -5.81 -5.04 14.55
CA THR A 306 -6.80 -4.42 13.66
C THR A 306 -8.22 -4.97 13.88
N VAL A 307 -8.36 -6.30 13.90
CA VAL A 307 -9.63 -7.00 14.10
C VAL A 307 -9.48 -8.04 15.20
N CYS A 308 -10.44 -8.09 16.11
CA CYS A 308 -10.49 -9.10 17.17
C CYS A 308 -11.89 -9.78 17.22
N CYS A 309 -12.02 -11.07 17.50
CA CYS A 309 -10.94 -12.06 17.44
C CYS A 309 -11.28 -13.28 16.60
N GLY A 310 -12.56 -13.56 16.33
CA GLY A 310 -12.98 -14.65 15.43
C GLY A 310 -14.37 -14.36 14.84
N GLY A 311 -14.87 -15.27 14.01
CA GLY A 311 -16.20 -15.19 13.42
C GLY A 311 -16.34 -14.11 12.35
N TYR A 312 -15.27 -13.85 11.60
CA TYR A 312 -15.26 -12.82 10.57
C TYR A 312 -14.58 -13.29 9.27
N THR A 313 -14.95 -12.66 8.17
CA THR A 313 -14.28 -12.74 6.88
C THR A 313 -13.84 -11.34 6.46
N LEU A 314 -12.54 -11.17 6.24
CA LEU A 314 -11.95 -10.00 5.61
C LEU A 314 -11.67 -10.36 4.15
N LYS A 315 -12.25 -9.61 3.22
CA LYS A 315 -12.12 -9.86 1.79
C LYS A 315 -11.79 -8.58 1.05
N LYS A 316 -10.71 -8.58 0.26
CA LYS A 316 -10.25 -7.36 -0.45
C LYS A 316 -10.07 -6.17 0.48
N VAL A 317 -9.62 -6.39 1.71
CA VAL A 317 -9.34 -5.30 2.64
C VAL A 317 -7.91 -4.82 2.49
N GLU A 318 -7.71 -3.54 2.74
CA GLU A 318 -6.39 -2.92 2.90
C GLU A 318 -6.22 -2.59 4.39
N ILE A 319 -5.14 -3.06 5.01
CA ILE A 319 -4.86 -2.84 6.44
C ILE A 319 -3.46 -2.25 6.58
N PHE A 320 -3.37 -1.09 7.23
CA PHE A 320 -2.09 -0.44 7.51
C PHE A 320 -2.10 0.42 8.77
N ASN A 321 -0.92 0.90 9.16
CA ASN A 321 -0.69 1.70 10.36
C ASN A 321 -1.23 1.02 11.63
N THR A 322 -1.01 -0.27 11.80
CA THR A 322 -1.47 -1.02 12.97
C THR A 322 -0.28 -1.56 13.76
N ILE A 323 -0.41 -1.79 15.08
CA ILE A 323 0.65 -2.49 15.82
C ILE A 323 0.64 -3.95 15.38
N ASP A 324 -0.43 -4.70 15.68
CA ASP A 324 -0.68 -5.98 15.02
C ASP A 324 -1.81 -5.85 14.00
N GLY A 325 -1.78 -6.67 12.96
CA GLY A 325 -2.94 -6.85 12.11
C GLY A 325 -4.05 -7.67 12.79
N PRO A 326 -4.85 -8.42 12.02
CA PRO A 326 -5.95 -9.21 12.57
C PRO A 326 -5.49 -10.31 13.55
N ARG A 327 -6.25 -10.49 14.64
CA ARG A 327 -6.19 -11.69 15.49
C ARG A 327 -7.07 -12.78 14.87
N LEU A 328 -6.49 -13.96 14.66
CA LEU A 328 -7.14 -15.09 13.99
C LEU A 328 -7.56 -16.15 15.01
N SER A 329 -8.83 -16.15 15.39
CA SER A 329 -9.46 -17.21 16.20
C SER A 329 -10.51 -17.96 15.37
N ASP A 330 -11.42 -18.67 16.03
CA ASP A 330 -12.43 -19.53 15.40
C ASP A 330 -13.11 -18.87 14.19
N ASN A 331 -13.15 -19.59 13.07
CA ASN A 331 -13.85 -19.19 11.84
C ASN A 331 -13.40 -17.82 11.28
N SER A 332 -12.11 -17.50 11.41
CA SER A 332 -11.52 -16.30 10.81
C SER A 332 -11.06 -16.57 9.38
N GLN A 333 -11.38 -15.66 8.46
CA GLN A 333 -10.93 -15.73 7.09
C GLN A 333 -10.33 -14.40 6.64
N VAL A 334 -9.18 -14.44 5.98
CA VAL A 334 -8.53 -13.28 5.35
C VAL A 334 -8.21 -13.67 3.91
N ILE A 335 -8.87 -13.02 2.95
CA ILE A 335 -8.90 -13.45 1.55
C ILE A 335 -8.69 -12.24 0.63
N ASP A 336 -7.88 -12.39 -0.42
CA ASP A 336 -7.67 -11.34 -1.44
C ASP A 336 -7.27 -9.98 -0.86
N SER A 337 -6.61 -9.94 0.30
CA SER A 337 -6.39 -8.72 1.09
C SER A 337 -4.92 -8.31 1.12
N TRP A 338 -4.68 -7.03 1.44
CA TRP A 338 -3.35 -6.45 1.57
C TRP A 338 -3.13 -5.92 2.99
N ILE A 339 -2.12 -6.46 3.67
CA ILE A 339 -1.70 -6.01 5.01
C ILE A 339 -0.28 -5.52 4.89
N HIS A 340 -0.04 -4.25 5.21
CA HIS A 340 1.26 -3.62 4.99
C HIS A 340 1.50 -2.48 5.98
N HIS A 341 2.76 -2.03 6.06
CA HIS A 341 3.10 -0.80 6.78
C HIS A 341 2.61 -0.79 8.23
N LEU A 342 2.93 -1.85 8.98
CA LEU A 342 2.74 -1.90 10.42
C LEU A 342 3.52 -0.77 11.11
N THR A 343 3.07 -0.42 12.31
CA THR A 343 3.63 0.66 13.14
C THR A 343 4.21 0.10 14.41
N ARG A 344 5.52 0.26 14.58
CA ARG A 344 6.22 -0.16 15.79
C ARG A 344 5.78 0.68 16.99
N ALA A 345 5.38 0.01 18.07
CA ALA A 345 5.37 0.57 19.40
C ALA A 345 6.60 0.09 20.20
N SER A 346 7.05 0.87 21.19
CA SER A 346 8.18 0.45 22.04
C SER A 346 7.89 -0.91 22.68
N GLY A 347 8.82 -1.85 22.55
CA GLY A 347 8.72 -3.22 23.10
C GLY A 347 7.68 -4.13 22.42
N SER A 348 7.00 -3.69 21.36
CA SER A 348 5.98 -4.52 20.68
C SER A 348 6.58 -5.55 19.73
N HIS A 349 5.91 -6.69 19.60
CA HIS A 349 6.24 -7.79 18.68
C HIS A 349 5.20 -7.85 17.55
N ASN A 350 5.30 -6.93 16.60
CA ASN A 350 4.22 -6.75 15.63
C ASN A 350 4.07 -7.91 14.66
N ASP A 351 2.89 -8.49 14.63
CA ASP A 351 2.52 -9.53 13.68
C ASP A 351 1.52 -8.98 12.66
N ALA A 352 1.74 -9.21 11.38
CA ALA A 352 0.76 -8.84 10.36
C ALA A 352 -0.54 -9.62 10.53
N MET A 353 -0.48 -10.85 11.05
CA MET A 353 -1.59 -11.63 11.58
C MET A 353 -1.09 -12.53 12.71
N GLN A 354 -1.92 -12.77 13.72
CA GLN A 354 -1.56 -13.67 14.82
C GLN A 354 -2.72 -14.55 15.25
N THR A 355 -2.49 -15.87 15.37
CA THR A 355 -3.39 -16.75 16.12
C THR A 355 -3.11 -16.64 17.62
N THR A 356 -4.14 -16.72 18.44
CA THR A 356 -3.99 -16.91 19.89
C THR A 356 -4.54 -18.26 20.36
N ALA A 357 -5.48 -18.81 19.59
CA ALA A 357 -6.00 -20.17 19.56
C ALA A 357 -7.14 -20.14 18.53
N GLY A 358 -7.55 -21.29 18.00
CA GLY A 358 -8.82 -21.37 17.29
C GLY A 358 -8.87 -22.43 16.20
N LYS A 359 -10.04 -22.57 15.57
CA LYS A 359 -10.30 -23.55 14.52
C LYS A 359 -10.89 -22.96 13.25
N ASN A 360 -10.68 -23.65 12.13
CA ASN A 360 -11.25 -23.30 10.83
C ASN A 360 -10.78 -21.91 10.36
N ILE A 361 -9.47 -21.73 10.26
CA ILE A 361 -8.86 -20.46 9.86
C ILE A 361 -8.40 -20.55 8.40
N VAL A 362 -8.73 -19.56 7.59
CA VAL A 362 -8.31 -19.49 6.19
C VAL A 362 -7.59 -18.19 5.93
N VAL A 363 -6.34 -18.27 5.47
CA VAL A 363 -5.56 -17.14 4.98
C VAL A 363 -5.17 -17.45 3.55
N ARG A 364 -5.87 -16.84 2.58
CA ARG A 364 -5.77 -17.19 1.17
C ARG A 364 -5.55 -16.00 0.26
N HIS A 365 -4.60 -16.11 -0.67
CA HIS A 365 -4.44 -15.15 -1.75
C HIS A 365 -4.28 -13.71 -1.26
N ASN A 366 -3.46 -13.50 -0.23
CA ASN A 366 -3.18 -12.18 0.32
C ASN A 366 -1.77 -11.70 -0.03
N THR A 367 -1.57 -10.39 0.01
CA THR A 367 -0.24 -9.76 0.11
C THR A 367 -0.03 -9.36 1.56
N ILE A 368 1.00 -9.90 2.19
CA ILE A 368 1.28 -9.71 3.62
C ILE A 368 2.70 -9.20 3.77
N GLU A 369 2.84 -7.90 3.97
CA GLU A 369 4.12 -7.23 4.11
C GLU A 369 4.34 -6.90 5.59
N ALA A 370 4.93 -7.87 6.30
CA ALA A 370 5.48 -7.61 7.62
C ALA A 370 6.63 -6.60 7.52
N TYR A 371 7.52 -6.73 6.53
CA TYR A 371 8.59 -5.77 6.31
C TYR A 371 8.02 -4.41 5.90
N ASN A 372 8.39 -3.36 6.65
CA ASN A 372 8.03 -2.00 6.28
C ASN A 372 9.25 -1.31 5.64
N PRO A 373 9.23 -1.07 4.32
CA PRO A 373 10.35 -0.46 3.61
C PRO A 373 10.62 0.98 4.06
N ASN A 374 9.67 1.65 4.72
CA ASN A 374 9.89 3.02 5.21
C ASN A 374 10.73 3.06 6.48
N THR A 375 10.60 2.05 7.34
CA THR A 375 11.33 1.96 8.60
C THR A 375 12.46 0.94 8.54
N LYS A 376 12.56 0.18 7.43
CA LYS A 376 13.42 -1.01 7.27
C LYS A 376 13.25 -2.03 8.40
N ASP A 377 12.06 -2.04 8.99
CA ASP A 377 11.77 -2.94 10.10
C ASP A 377 11.16 -4.22 9.53
N PRO A 378 11.78 -5.40 9.73
CA PRO A 378 11.19 -6.67 9.32
C PRO A 378 9.93 -7.01 10.12
N PHE A 379 9.69 -6.36 11.26
CA PHE A 379 8.62 -6.73 12.18
C PHE A 379 8.71 -8.21 12.63
N ASN A 380 7.70 -8.75 13.30
CA ASN A 380 7.82 -10.06 13.94
C ASN A 380 7.45 -11.21 13.01
N ALA A 381 6.30 -11.19 12.35
CA ALA A 381 5.91 -12.19 11.36
C ALA A 381 4.82 -11.70 10.41
N CYS A 382 4.70 -12.32 9.22
CA CYS A 382 3.48 -12.22 8.42
C CYS A 382 2.33 -12.96 9.10
N LEU A 383 2.63 -14.15 9.64
CA LEU A 383 1.71 -14.94 10.44
C LEU A 383 2.46 -15.52 11.63
N MET A 384 2.03 -15.17 12.84
CA MET A 384 2.50 -15.79 14.08
C MET A 384 1.46 -16.80 14.59
N ILE A 385 1.91 -18.02 14.85
CA ILE A 385 1.05 -19.13 15.23
C ILE A 385 1.43 -19.65 16.60
N GLY A 386 0.44 -19.69 17.48
CA GLY A 386 0.48 -20.39 18.76
C GLY A 386 -0.89 -20.46 19.42
N SER A 387 -0.90 -21.16 20.55
CA SER A 387 -2.09 -21.49 21.35
C SER A 387 -2.09 -20.71 22.68
N THR A 388 -1.67 -19.44 22.64
CA THR A 388 -1.42 -18.60 23.82
C THR A 388 -2.63 -18.36 24.73
N THR A 389 -3.86 -18.34 24.17
CA THR A 389 -5.08 -18.02 24.93
C THR A 389 -6.11 -19.15 24.92
N GLY A 390 -5.75 -20.34 24.45
CA GLY A 390 -6.68 -21.46 24.32
C GLY A 390 -5.96 -22.77 24.00
N PRO A 391 -6.68 -23.90 24.00
CA PRO A 391 -6.03 -25.21 24.07
C PRO A 391 -5.31 -25.62 22.78
N SER A 392 -5.72 -25.12 21.61
CA SER A 392 -5.14 -25.53 20.33
C SER A 392 -5.40 -24.55 19.17
N VAL A 393 -4.64 -24.72 18.08
CA VAL A 393 -4.93 -24.19 16.75
C VAL A 393 -5.19 -25.36 15.80
N THR A 394 -6.38 -25.44 15.20
CA THR A 394 -6.74 -26.57 14.34
C THR A 394 -7.35 -26.16 13.00
N ASN A 395 -7.10 -26.93 11.95
CA ASN A 395 -7.65 -26.66 10.61
C ASN A 395 -7.36 -25.22 10.13
N LEU A 396 -6.08 -24.85 10.10
CA LEU A 396 -5.60 -23.59 9.54
C LEU A 396 -5.02 -23.85 8.15
N VAL A 397 -5.49 -23.13 7.14
CA VAL A 397 -4.90 -23.16 5.80
C VAL A 397 -4.30 -21.78 5.48
N PHE A 398 -3.01 -21.76 5.21
CA PHE A 398 -2.28 -20.61 4.70
C PHE A 398 -1.80 -20.92 3.29
N GLU A 399 -2.53 -20.42 2.29
CA GLU A 399 -2.28 -20.78 0.90
C GLU A 399 -2.31 -19.63 -0.08
N GLN A 400 -1.54 -19.75 -1.16
CA GLN A 400 -1.54 -18.79 -2.25
C GLN A 400 -1.23 -17.36 -1.80
N ASN A 401 -0.53 -17.16 -0.68
CA ASN A 401 -0.19 -15.81 -0.19
C ASN A 401 1.20 -15.39 -0.66
N PHE A 402 1.38 -14.10 -0.88
CA PHE A 402 2.70 -13.47 -0.90
C PHE A 402 2.98 -12.92 0.50
N CYS A 403 4.09 -13.34 1.09
CA CYS A 403 4.52 -12.87 2.39
C CYS A 403 5.96 -12.36 2.33
N ASN A 404 6.20 -11.17 2.85
CA ASN A 404 7.52 -10.57 2.92
C ASN A 404 7.79 -9.95 4.30
N GLY A 405 8.98 -10.21 4.83
CA GLY A 405 9.38 -9.76 6.16
C GLY A 405 9.16 -10.79 7.27
N GLY A 406 9.32 -10.31 8.51
CA GLY A 406 9.27 -11.05 9.75
C GLY A 406 10.66 -11.32 10.33
N ASN A 407 10.73 -11.57 11.64
CA ASN A 407 11.87 -12.30 12.22
C ASN A 407 11.96 -13.67 11.56
N TYR A 408 10.84 -14.39 11.60
CA TYR A 408 10.51 -15.42 10.63
C TYR A 408 9.23 -14.99 9.92
N SER A 409 9.13 -15.19 8.60
CA SER A 409 7.91 -14.88 7.85
C SER A 409 6.68 -15.59 8.43
N ILE A 410 6.85 -16.87 8.77
CA ILE A 410 5.93 -17.71 9.51
C ILE A 410 6.56 -17.99 10.88
N GLY A 411 6.04 -17.32 11.90
CA GLY A 411 6.43 -17.57 13.29
C GLY A 411 5.64 -18.74 13.85
N VAL A 412 6.35 -19.72 14.42
CA VAL A 412 5.76 -20.88 15.11
C VAL A 412 6.26 -20.87 16.54
N ARG A 413 5.34 -20.71 17.49
CA ARG A 413 5.64 -20.71 18.92
C ARG A 413 5.87 -22.13 19.44
N GLU A 414 6.67 -22.23 20.48
CA GLU A 414 6.94 -23.51 21.18
C GLU A 414 5.68 -24.08 21.86
N ASP A 415 4.77 -23.21 22.29
CA ASP A 415 3.51 -23.57 22.93
C ASP A 415 2.41 -24.00 21.93
N LEU A 416 2.73 -24.17 20.64
CA LEU A 416 1.75 -24.58 19.65
C LEU A 416 1.32 -26.04 19.87
N ASN A 417 0.11 -26.20 20.41
CA ASN A 417 -0.69 -27.40 20.26
C ASN A 417 -1.53 -27.30 18.98
N GLY A 418 -1.07 -27.91 17.89
CA GLY A 418 -1.64 -27.74 16.56
C GLY A 418 -2.12 -29.04 15.91
N SER A 419 -3.12 -28.97 15.04
CA SER A 419 -3.46 -30.08 14.11
C SER A 419 -4.08 -29.59 12.81
N GLY A 420 -3.75 -30.23 11.69
CA GLY A 420 -4.30 -29.86 10.37
C GLY A 420 -3.94 -28.43 9.93
N ILE A 421 -2.74 -27.95 10.30
CA ILE A 421 -2.22 -26.65 9.86
C ILE A 421 -1.44 -26.88 8.56
N VAL A 422 -1.85 -26.24 7.47
CA VAL A 422 -1.29 -26.49 6.13
C VAL A 422 -0.76 -25.21 5.50
N PHE A 423 0.48 -25.27 5.00
CA PHE A 423 1.10 -24.22 4.20
C PHE A 423 1.39 -24.74 2.80
N ARG A 424 0.83 -24.09 1.78
CA ARG A 424 1.04 -24.48 0.37
C ARG A 424 0.89 -23.31 -0.59
N ASP A 425 1.52 -23.41 -1.75
CA ASP A 425 1.36 -22.48 -2.87
C ASP A 425 1.69 -21.02 -2.55
N ASN A 426 2.50 -20.77 -1.51
CA ASN A 426 2.85 -19.42 -1.09
C ASN A 426 4.15 -18.93 -1.76
N LEU A 427 4.24 -17.63 -1.95
CA LEU A 427 5.46 -16.94 -2.35
C LEU A 427 6.04 -16.14 -1.18
N PHE A 428 7.35 -16.26 -0.98
CA PHE A 428 8.05 -15.57 0.09
C PHE A 428 9.07 -14.58 -0.46
N GLY A 429 9.05 -13.37 0.07
CA GLY A 429 10.12 -12.38 -0.13
C GLY A 429 11.35 -12.71 0.71
N ARG A 430 12.36 -11.84 0.63
CA ARG A 430 13.68 -12.04 1.25
C ARG A 430 13.90 -11.19 2.50
N ASP A 431 12.99 -10.30 2.84
CA ASP A 431 13.21 -9.30 3.89
C ASP A 431 12.97 -9.82 5.32
N PHE A 432 13.06 -11.14 5.52
CA PHE A 432 13.03 -11.76 6.84
C PHE A 432 14.40 -11.69 7.53
N ARG A 433 14.42 -11.76 8.88
CA ARG A 433 15.66 -11.71 9.66
C ARG A 433 16.37 -13.06 9.76
N TYR A 434 15.64 -14.14 10.06
CA TYR A 434 16.20 -15.44 10.40
C TYR A 434 15.86 -16.53 9.38
N GLY A 435 14.65 -16.52 8.85
CA GLY A 435 14.20 -17.50 7.88
C GLY A 435 12.75 -17.32 7.48
N VAL A 436 12.26 -18.19 6.59
CA VAL A 436 10.85 -18.16 6.19
C VAL A 436 9.96 -18.76 7.27
N ILE A 437 10.32 -19.92 7.84
CA ILE A 437 9.49 -20.59 8.84
C ILE A 437 10.33 -20.99 10.05
N ALA A 438 9.84 -20.66 11.24
CA ALA A 438 10.36 -21.22 12.48
C ALA A 438 9.76 -22.62 12.70
N ARG A 439 10.55 -23.57 13.22
CA ARG A 439 10.09 -24.92 13.61
C ARG A 439 9.20 -25.60 12.54
N PRO A 440 9.68 -25.76 11.29
CA PRO A 440 8.89 -26.35 10.20
C PRO A 440 8.42 -27.79 10.47
N THR A 441 9.04 -28.48 11.44
CA THR A 441 8.71 -29.85 11.85
C THR A 441 7.83 -29.92 13.11
N GLN A 442 7.28 -28.79 13.58
CA GLN A 442 6.36 -28.79 14.74
C GLN A 442 5.13 -29.67 14.44
N THR A 443 4.77 -30.52 15.40
CA THR A 443 3.61 -31.42 15.28
C THR A 443 2.35 -30.66 14.89
N GLY A 444 1.59 -31.22 13.94
CA GLY A 444 0.35 -30.63 13.44
C GLY A 444 0.53 -29.65 12.28
N ILE A 445 1.76 -29.26 11.94
CA ILE A 445 2.11 -28.49 10.75
C ILE A 445 2.44 -29.41 9.58
N SER A 446 1.83 -29.13 8.43
CA SER A 446 2.17 -29.69 7.13
C SER A 446 2.69 -28.58 6.23
N TRP A 447 4.01 -28.54 6.04
CA TRP A 447 4.68 -27.63 5.12
C TRP A 447 4.92 -28.29 3.76
N GLN A 448 4.25 -27.82 2.71
CA GLN A 448 4.41 -28.38 1.36
C GLN A 448 5.61 -27.75 0.65
N ASN A 449 6.79 -28.36 0.78
CA ASN A 449 8.06 -27.84 0.23
C ASN A 449 8.00 -27.48 -1.26
N SER A 450 7.34 -28.29 -2.09
CA SER A 450 7.33 -28.10 -3.55
C SER A 450 6.53 -26.87 -4.01
N THR A 451 5.67 -26.32 -3.16
CA THR A 451 4.76 -25.23 -3.52
C THR A 451 4.97 -23.95 -2.73
N ASN A 452 5.72 -24.00 -1.63
CA ASN A 452 6.19 -22.81 -0.92
C ASN A 452 7.52 -22.36 -1.53
N LEU A 453 7.48 -21.28 -2.31
CA LEU A 453 8.59 -20.85 -3.15
C LEU A 453 9.05 -19.45 -2.77
N PHE A 454 10.31 -19.12 -3.06
CA PHE A 454 10.73 -17.72 -3.04
C PHE A 454 10.19 -16.97 -4.26
N ALA A 455 9.75 -15.73 -4.05
CA ALA A 455 9.13 -14.91 -5.10
C ALA A 455 10.11 -14.54 -6.23
N ASP A 456 11.38 -14.34 -5.89
CA ASP A 456 12.44 -13.86 -6.78
C ASP A 456 12.88 -14.91 -7.83
N ASN A 457 13.02 -16.17 -7.41
CA ASN A 457 13.63 -17.22 -8.23
C ASN A 457 12.78 -18.48 -8.32
N ARG A 458 11.61 -18.51 -7.67
CA ARG A 458 10.66 -19.64 -7.66
C ARG A 458 11.28 -20.95 -7.18
N LYS A 459 12.39 -20.91 -6.45
CA LYS A 459 12.96 -22.09 -5.80
C LYS A 459 12.18 -22.41 -4.53
N PRO A 460 12.05 -23.70 -4.18
CA PRO A 460 11.51 -24.11 -2.89
C PRO A 460 12.18 -23.41 -1.71
N VAL A 461 11.36 -22.97 -0.77
CA VAL A 461 11.82 -22.60 0.57
C VAL A 461 12.22 -23.89 1.28
N LYS A 462 13.45 -23.94 1.77
CA LYS A 462 14.01 -25.09 2.49
C LYS A 462 13.79 -24.97 3.98
#